data_AF-A0A4C1W1X9-F1
#
_entry.id   AF-A0A4C1W1X9-F1
#
_cell.length_a   1.000
_cell.length_b   1.000
_cell.length_c   1.000
_cell.angle_alpha   90.00
_cell.angle_beta   90.00
_cell.angle_gamma   90.00
#
_symmetry.space_group_name_H-M   'P 1'
#
loop_
_entity.id
_entity.type
_entity.pdbx_description
1 polymer ?
#
loop_
_entity_poly.entity_id
_entity_poly.type
_entity_poly.pdbx_seq_one_letter_code
_entity_poly.pdbx_strand_id
1 'polypeptide(L)'
;MKDITNNFAREHTPDSEDPAEERQAPLRSSESALVKQRKKNAKKKRERVLKEKDLKIQQYKRKMEKYKNKLQRLEIKVDSSKNEETPNTKLIRICDTPETQKDVVKKAIFGEILNKQLKENYAGLKTPKEKDIFGRVVSRAIVKKYKLWRVQNSAVSYKRLQKSKNHSITNETHSSSVDFERTFEDSAKLL
;
A
#
# COMPACT_ATOMS: atom_id res chain seq x y z
N MET A 1 -75.15 -34.56 16.56
CA MET A 1 -74.04 -35.25 17.25
C MET A 1 -74.26 -36.75 17.13
N LYS A 2 -73.24 -37.45 16.61
CA LYS A 2 -72.99 -38.91 16.60
C LYS A 2 -73.64 -39.73 15.47
N ASP A 3 -72.78 -40.02 14.50
CA ASP A 3 -72.82 -41.14 13.56
C ASP A 3 -72.84 -42.49 14.29
N ILE A 4 -73.57 -43.48 13.76
CA ILE A 4 -73.16 -44.90 13.87
C ILE A 4 -73.53 -45.62 12.57
N THR A 5 -72.52 -45.81 11.75
CA THR A 5 -72.42 -46.80 10.68
C THR A 5 -72.42 -48.21 11.25
N ASN A 6 -73.29 -49.09 10.75
CA ASN A 6 -73.04 -50.54 10.75
C ASN A 6 -74.11 -51.22 9.88
N ASN A 7 -73.75 -51.61 8.65
CA ASN A 7 -74.38 -52.78 8.07
C ASN A 7 -73.31 -53.69 7.49
N PHE A 8 -73.35 -54.89 8.06
CA PHE A 8 -72.38 -55.95 8.03
C PHE A 8 -72.25 -56.60 6.65
N ALA A 9 -71.07 -57.16 6.44
CA ALA A 9 -70.65 -58.01 5.34
C ALA A 9 -71.66 -59.08 4.91
N ARG A 10 -71.69 -59.37 3.60
CA ARG A 10 -71.44 -60.70 2.99
C ARG A 10 -71.64 -60.63 1.47
N GLU A 11 -70.56 -60.90 0.73
CA GLU A 11 -70.37 -62.11 -0.09
C GLU A 11 -71.05 -62.02 -1.46
N HIS A 12 -70.25 -61.86 -2.52
CA HIS A 12 -70.38 -62.58 -3.79
C HIS A 12 -69.10 -62.35 -4.62
N THR A 13 -68.11 -63.22 -4.40
CA THR A 13 -67.03 -63.52 -5.35
C THR A 13 -67.60 -64.38 -6.49
N PRO A 14 -67.16 -64.20 -7.74
CA PRO A 14 -67.10 -65.30 -8.69
C PRO A 14 -65.64 -65.63 -9.07
N ASP A 15 -65.30 -66.90 -8.92
CA ASP A 15 -64.07 -67.54 -9.39
C ASP A 15 -64.00 -67.53 -10.92
N SER A 16 -62.84 -67.17 -11.49
CA SER A 16 -62.41 -67.60 -12.83
C SER A 16 -60.91 -67.36 -13.01
N GLU A 17 -60.22 -68.39 -13.47
CA GLU A 17 -58.77 -68.53 -13.60
C GLU A 17 -58.16 -67.61 -14.70
N ASP A 18 -56.98 -67.08 -14.34
CA ASP A 18 -55.96 -66.26 -15.04
C ASP A 18 -55.82 -66.33 -16.60
N PRO A 19 -55.33 -65.24 -17.25
CA PRO A 19 -53.87 -65.08 -17.38
C PRO A 19 -53.31 -63.66 -17.19
N ALA A 20 -52.22 -63.61 -16.43
CA ALA A 20 -51.05 -62.73 -16.59
C ALA A 20 -51.31 -61.22 -16.71
N GLU A 21 -51.47 -60.56 -15.56
CA GLU A 21 -51.11 -59.14 -15.44
C GLU A 21 -49.61 -58.96 -15.74
N GLU A 22 -49.33 -58.45 -16.93
CA GLU A 22 -48.06 -57.85 -17.29
C GLU A 22 -47.79 -56.70 -16.30
N ARG A 23 -47.08 -57.00 -15.21
CA ARG A 23 -46.60 -56.00 -14.25
C ARG A 23 -45.61 -55.08 -14.96
N GLN A 24 -46.12 -54.04 -15.61
CA GLN A 24 -45.31 -52.93 -16.08
C GLN A 24 -44.67 -52.29 -14.86
N ALA A 25 -43.37 -52.56 -14.67
CA ALA A 25 -42.57 -51.90 -13.64
C ALA A 25 -42.67 -50.38 -13.83
N PRO A 26 -42.94 -49.59 -12.78
CA PRO A 26 -43.06 -48.15 -12.93
C PRO A 26 -41.75 -47.57 -13.46
N LEU A 27 -41.81 -46.80 -14.55
CA LEU A 27 -40.74 -45.91 -15.06
C LEU A 27 -40.41 -44.80 -14.04
N ARG A 28 -39.95 -45.15 -12.83
CA ARG A 28 -39.73 -44.25 -11.69
C ARG A 28 -38.32 -43.65 -11.62
N SER A 29 -37.40 -44.08 -12.47
CA SER A 29 -35.99 -43.64 -12.40
C SER A 29 -35.77 -42.25 -12.99
N SER A 30 -36.38 -41.93 -14.14
CA SER A 30 -36.19 -40.65 -14.85
C SER A 30 -36.84 -39.46 -14.14
N GLU A 31 -38.03 -39.64 -13.58
CA GLU A 31 -38.77 -38.58 -12.88
C GLU A 31 -38.06 -38.18 -11.58
N SER A 32 -37.48 -39.15 -10.86
CA SER A 32 -36.68 -38.89 -9.66
C SER A 32 -35.40 -38.09 -9.97
N ALA A 33 -34.78 -38.30 -11.13
CA ALA A 33 -33.61 -37.57 -11.58
C ALA A 33 -33.96 -36.12 -11.94
N LEU A 34 -35.08 -35.89 -12.63
CA LEU A 34 -35.58 -34.56 -12.96
C LEU A 34 -35.94 -33.75 -11.70
N VAL A 35 -36.56 -34.37 -10.68
CA VAL A 35 -36.85 -33.72 -9.39
C VAL A 35 -35.56 -33.33 -8.66
N LYS A 36 -34.55 -34.22 -8.62
CA LYS A 36 -33.22 -33.92 -8.06
C LYS A 36 -32.54 -32.77 -8.81
N GLN A 37 -32.64 -32.72 -10.14
CA GLN A 37 -32.07 -31.65 -10.97
C GLN A 37 -32.78 -30.31 -10.73
N ARG A 38 -34.12 -30.29 -10.64
CA ARG A 38 -34.90 -29.10 -10.29
C ARG A 38 -34.51 -28.55 -8.92
N LYS A 39 -34.37 -29.41 -7.91
CA LYS A 39 -33.90 -29.03 -6.56
C LYS A 39 -32.49 -28.44 -6.59
N LYS A 40 -31.57 -29.04 -7.34
CA LYS A 40 -30.20 -28.52 -7.52
C LYS A 40 -30.19 -27.14 -8.19
N ASN A 41 -31.01 -26.95 -9.21
CA ASN A 41 -31.14 -25.67 -9.91
C ASN A 41 -31.77 -24.59 -9.03
N ALA A 42 -32.79 -24.93 -8.23
CA ALA A 42 -33.39 -24.02 -7.25
C ALA A 42 -32.36 -23.59 -6.18
N LYS A 43 -31.55 -24.52 -5.66
CA LYS A 43 -30.44 -24.22 -4.73
C LYS A 43 -29.44 -23.24 -5.36
N LYS A 44 -28.98 -23.52 -6.59
CA LYS A 44 -28.07 -22.63 -7.33
C LYS A 44 -28.66 -21.23 -7.54
N LYS A 45 -29.96 -21.12 -7.88
CA LYS A 45 -30.65 -19.83 -8.01
C LYS A 45 -30.63 -19.04 -6.69
N ARG A 46 -30.96 -19.71 -5.57
CA ARG A 46 -30.92 -19.09 -4.23
C ARG A 46 -29.51 -18.60 -3.86
N GLU A 47 -28.50 -19.42 -4.12
CA GLU A 47 -27.10 -19.07 -3.85
C GLU A 47 -26.63 -17.87 -4.68
N ARG A 48 -27.03 -17.77 -5.95
CA ARG A 48 -26.73 -16.58 -6.78
C ARG A 48 -27.34 -15.32 -6.20
N VAL A 49 -28.63 -15.37 -5.83
CA VAL A 49 -29.32 -14.23 -5.22
C VAL A 49 -28.67 -13.80 -3.90
N LEU A 50 -28.25 -14.77 -3.07
CA LEU A 50 -27.52 -14.47 -1.83
C LEU A 50 -26.18 -13.78 -2.12
N LYS A 51 -25.38 -14.31 -3.05
CA LYS A 51 -24.10 -13.70 -3.45
C LYS A 51 -24.27 -12.28 -3.97
N GLU A 52 -25.29 -12.03 -4.80
CA GLU A 52 -25.60 -10.68 -5.30
C GLU A 52 -25.96 -9.71 -4.16
N LYS A 53 -26.76 -10.16 -3.18
CA LYS A 53 -27.09 -9.37 -1.99
C LYS A 53 -25.86 -9.08 -1.15
N ASP A 54 -25.01 -10.08 -0.92
CA ASP A 54 -23.77 -9.92 -0.15
C ASP A 54 -22.81 -8.94 -0.83
N LEU A 55 -22.67 -9.01 -2.16
CA LEU A 55 -21.88 -8.05 -2.93
C LEU A 55 -22.42 -6.63 -2.78
N LYS A 56 -23.75 -6.44 -2.86
CA LYS A 56 -24.38 -5.13 -2.63
C LYS A 56 -24.12 -4.62 -1.22
N ILE A 57 -24.24 -5.47 -0.20
CA ILE A 57 -23.95 -5.12 1.19
C ILE A 57 -22.49 -4.68 1.33
N GLN A 58 -21.54 -5.40 0.75
CA GLN A 58 -20.13 -5.02 0.77
C GLN A 58 -19.88 -3.68 0.06
N GLN A 59 -20.50 -3.44 -1.09
CA GLN A 59 -20.40 -2.16 -1.79
C GLN A 59 -20.93 -1.00 -0.93
N TYR A 60 -22.09 -1.18 -0.28
CA TYR A 60 -22.64 -0.17 0.61
C TYR A 60 -21.78 0.05 1.85
N LYS A 61 -21.20 -1.00 2.44
CA LYS A 61 -20.23 -0.87 3.54
C LYS A 61 -19.01 -0.02 3.14
N ARG A 62 -18.43 -0.31 1.97
CA ARG A 62 -17.31 0.49 1.42
C ARG A 62 -17.70 1.95 1.17
N LYS A 63 -18.90 2.19 0.63
CA LYS A 63 -19.41 3.57 0.44
C LYS A 63 -19.60 4.28 1.78
N MET A 64 -20.20 3.61 2.76
CA MET A 64 -20.41 4.16 4.10
C MET A 64 -19.08 4.54 4.76
N GLU A 65 -18.09 3.65 4.71
CA GLU A 65 -16.75 3.90 5.24
C GLU A 65 -16.06 5.07 4.52
N LYS A 66 -16.15 5.13 3.19
CA LYS A 66 -15.66 6.27 2.41
C LYS A 66 -16.30 7.58 2.87
N TYR A 67 -17.61 7.61 3.10
CA TYR A 67 -18.31 8.81 3.55
C TYR A 67 -17.97 9.18 5.00
N LYS A 68 -17.85 8.19 5.91
CA LYS A 68 -17.37 8.41 7.28
C LYS A 68 -15.97 9.02 7.30
N ASN A 69 -15.05 8.44 6.53
CA ASN A 69 -13.67 8.96 6.42
C ASN A 69 -13.64 10.36 5.80
N LYS A 70 -14.52 10.64 4.83
CA LYS A 70 -14.65 11.99 4.26
C LYS A 70 -15.16 12.99 5.30
N LEU A 71 -16.20 12.60 6.07
CA LEU A 71 -16.75 13.42 7.14
C LEU A 71 -15.69 13.73 8.19
N GLN A 72 -15.00 12.71 8.70
CA GLN A 72 -13.92 12.86 9.67
C GLN A 72 -12.82 13.81 9.17
N ARG A 73 -12.43 13.71 7.89
CA ARG A 73 -11.45 14.64 7.30
C ARG A 73 -11.98 16.07 7.21
N LEU A 74 -13.29 16.26 7.00
CA LEU A 74 -13.91 17.58 6.96
C LEU A 74 -14.04 18.17 8.36
N GLU A 75 -14.43 17.37 9.35
CA GLU A 75 -14.47 17.76 10.77
C GLU A 75 -13.09 18.17 11.26
N ILE A 76 -12.07 17.33 11.02
CA ILE A 76 -10.67 17.66 11.32
C ILE A 76 -10.28 18.99 10.64
N LYS A 77 -10.67 19.22 9.39
CA LYS A 77 -10.38 20.49 8.70
C LYS A 77 -11.11 21.69 9.32
N VAL A 78 -12.34 21.52 9.78
CA VAL A 78 -13.09 22.59 10.44
C VAL A 78 -12.44 22.92 11.79
N ASP A 79 -12.06 21.91 12.56
CA ASP A 79 -11.38 22.08 13.84
C ASP A 79 -9.95 22.62 13.69
N SER A 80 -9.21 22.13 12.69
CA SER A 80 -7.83 22.54 12.40
C SER A 80 -7.74 23.88 11.66
N SER A 81 -8.82 24.33 11.00
CA SER A 81 -8.89 25.66 10.37
C SER A 81 -8.67 26.79 11.37
N LYS A 82 -8.85 26.51 12.66
CA LYS A 82 -8.59 27.46 13.73
C LYS A 82 -7.10 27.65 14.01
N ASN A 83 -6.20 26.68 13.75
CA ASN A 83 -4.80 26.79 14.22
C ASN A 83 -3.69 26.05 13.44
N GLU A 84 -3.96 25.24 12.41
CA GLU A 84 -2.89 24.47 11.73
C GLU A 84 -2.64 24.91 10.29
N GLU A 85 -1.52 25.61 10.07
CA GLU A 85 -1.01 25.86 8.72
C GLU A 85 -0.54 24.56 8.07
N THR A 86 -1.39 23.95 7.24
CA THR A 86 -0.95 22.89 6.32
C THR A 86 -0.02 23.46 5.24
N PRO A 87 0.88 22.65 4.65
CA PRO A 87 1.77 23.12 3.58
C PRO A 87 1.01 23.78 2.41
N ASN A 88 -0.18 23.27 2.08
CA ASN A 88 -0.98 23.81 0.98
C ASN A 88 -1.64 25.16 1.37
N THR A 89 -2.22 25.26 2.57
CA THR A 89 -2.76 26.54 3.06
C THR A 89 -1.68 27.61 3.19
N LYS A 90 -0.45 27.22 3.58
CA LYS A 90 0.70 28.13 3.61
C LYS A 90 1.09 28.62 2.22
N LEU A 91 1.10 27.74 1.21
CA LEU A 91 1.37 28.15 -0.17
C LEU A 91 0.30 29.12 -0.69
N ILE A 92 -0.98 28.87 -0.40
CA ILE A 92 -2.07 29.76 -0.77
C ILE A 92 -1.85 31.15 -0.16
N ARG A 93 -1.59 31.23 1.16
CA ARG A 93 -1.28 32.49 1.85
C ARG A 93 -0.08 33.23 1.23
N ILE A 94 1.00 32.52 0.89
CA ILE A 94 2.19 33.11 0.26
C ILE A 94 1.89 33.59 -1.18
N CYS A 95 0.94 32.98 -1.88
CA CYS A 95 0.51 33.41 -3.21
C CYS A 95 -0.45 34.60 -3.17
N ASP A 96 -1.18 34.80 -2.07
CA ASP A 96 -2.11 35.91 -1.89
C ASP A 96 -1.38 37.26 -1.71
N THR A 97 -0.12 37.25 -1.22
CA THR A 97 0.71 38.46 -1.08
C THR A 97 1.55 38.71 -2.35
N PRO A 98 1.45 39.89 -3.00
CA PRO A 98 2.02 40.13 -4.33
C PRO A 98 3.56 40.13 -4.38
N GLU A 99 4.23 40.43 -3.28
CA GLU A 99 5.70 40.42 -3.20
C GLU A 99 6.25 38.99 -3.18
N THR A 100 5.71 38.13 -2.32
CA THR A 100 6.13 36.73 -2.19
C THR A 100 5.64 35.87 -3.34
N GLN A 101 4.53 36.24 -3.97
CA GLN A 101 4.02 35.56 -5.17
C GLN A 101 5.06 35.57 -6.29
N LYS A 102 5.76 36.70 -6.51
CA LYS A 102 6.83 36.80 -7.51
C LYS A 102 7.96 35.80 -7.26
N ASP A 103 8.34 35.61 -6.00
CA ASP A 103 9.37 34.64 -5.62
C ASP A 103 8.92 33.18 -5.81
N VAL A 104 7.65 32.88 -5.52
CA VAL A 104 7.08 31.56 -5.78
C VAL A 104 7.07 31.27 -7.27
N VAL A 105 6.61 32.22 -8.10
CA VAL A 105 6.59 32.10 -9.56
C VAL A 105 8.00 31.92 -10.09
N LYS A 106 8.95 32.74 -9.63
CA LYS A 106 10.37 32.64 -10.00
C LYS A 106 10.92 31.25 -9.68
N LYS A 107 10.69 30.74 -8.47
CA LYS A 107 11.13 29.39 -8.06
C LYS A 107 10.46 28.29 -8.88
N ALA A 108 9.18 28.43 -9.22
CA ALA A 108 8.46 27.48 -10.06
C ALA A 108 9.08 27.41 -11.47
N ILE A 109 9.32 28.56 -12.10
CA ILE A 109 9.98 28.68 -13.41
C ILE A 109 11.38 28.06 -13.36
N PHE A 110 12.18 28.36 -12.33
CA PHE A 110 13.50 27.74 -12.16
C PHE A 110 13.40 26.22 -12.02
N GLY A 111 12.42 25.70 -11.28
CA GLY A 111 12.17 24.27 -11.15
C GLY A 111 11.86 23.61 -12.50
N GLU A 112 11.05 24.25 -13.34
CA GLU A 112 10.73 23.76 -14.69
C GLU A 112 11.96 23.73 -15.60
N ILE A 113 12.74 24.81 -15.61
CA ILE A 113 13.97 24.91 -16.43
C ILE A 113 14.97 23.83 -15.99
N LEU A 114 15.21 23.69 -14.69
CA LEU A 114 16.10 22.65 -14.16
C LEU A 114 15.60 21.25 -14.52
N ASN A 115 14.30 20.99 -14.43
CA ASN A 115 13.73 19.70 -14.82
C ASN A 115 13.89 19.42 -16.31
N LYS A 116 13.72 20.43 -17.18
CA LYS A 116 13.97 20.30 -18.63
C LYS A 116 15.44 19.97 -18.89
N GLN A 117 16.36 20.73 -18.32
CA GLN A 117 17.81 20.50 -18.46
C GLN A 117 18.23 19.12 -17.96
N LEU A 118 17.71 18.67 -16.82
CA LEU A 118 18.01 17.34 -16.30
C LEU A 118 17.49 16.22 -17.20
N LYS A 119 16.31 16.40 -17.81
CA LYS A 119 15.74 15.44 -18.77
C LYS A 119 16.54 15.39 -20.07
N GLU A 120 16.89 16.55 -20.62
CA GLU A 120 17.71 16.67 -21.83
C GLU A 120 19.09 16.04 -21.62
N ASN A 121 19.75 16.37 -20.50
CA ASN A 121 21.03 15.80 -20.14
C ASN A 121 20.96 14.28 -19.97
N TYR A 122 19.91 13.77 -19.30
CA TYR A 122 19.71 12.33 -19.15
C TYR A 122 19.46 11.62 -20.49
N ALA A 123 18.69 12.25 -21.38
CA ALA A 123 18.42 11.71 -22.71
C ALA A 123 19.68 11.66 -23.60
N GLY A 124 20.60 12.62 -23.44
CA GLY A 124 21.87 12.67 -24.16
C GLY A 124 22.91 11.62 -23.74
N LEU A 125 22.70 10.91 -22.62
CA LEU A 125 23.60 9.85 -22.16
C LEU A 125 23.41 8.58 -22.99
N LYS A 126 24.51 8.05 -23.52
CA LYS A 126 24.48 6.89 -24.42
C LYS A 126 24.46 5.57 -23.66
N THR A 127 25.23 5.48 -22.56
CA THR A 127 25.40 4.21 -21.85
C THR A 127 24.51 4.11 -20.61
N PRO A 128 24.05 2.88 -20.24
CA PRO A 128 23.25 2.69 -19.03
C PRO A 128 24.05 2.99 -17.75
N LYS A 129 25.37 2.82 -17.77
CA LYS A 129 26.25 3.14 -16.65
C LYS A 129 26.29 4.64 -16.38
N GLU A 130 26.39 5.47 -17.42
CA GLU A 130 26.32 6.93 -17.30
C GLU A 130 24.99 7.39 -16.71
N LYS A 131 23.87 6.79 -17.15
CA LYS A 131 22.52 7.10 -16.64
C LYS A 131 22.38 6.80 -15.15
N ASP A 132 22.92 5.68 -14.68
CA ASP A 132 22.92 5.33 -13.25
C ASP A 132 23.79 6.32 -12.43
N ILE A 133 25.00 6.62 -12.90
CA ILE A 133 25.88 7.60 -12.24
C ILE A 133 25.19 8.97 -12.17
N PHE A 134 24.61 9.43 -13.28
CA PHE A 134 23.87 10.69 -13.34
C PHE A 134 22.72 10.72 -12.32
N GLY A 135 21.90 9.68 -12.26
CA GLY A 135 20.80 9.58 -11.28
C GLY A 135 21.31 9.64 -9.83
N ARG A 136 22.43 8.96 -9.53
CA ARG A 136 23.06 8.98 -8.20
C ARG A 136 23.68 10.33 -7.84
N VAL A 137 24.15 11.09 -8.82
CA VAL A 137 24.68 12.45 -8.64
C VAL A 137 23.54 13.43 -8.38
N VAL A 138 22.49 13.40 -9.20
CA VAL A 138 21.32 14.28 -9.07
C VAL A 138 20.55 14.04 -7.76
N SER A 139 20.35 12.78 -7.38
CA SER A 139 19.74 12.40 -6.09
C SER A 139 20.61 12.73 -4.87
N ARG A 140 21.81 13.28 -5.07
CA ARG A 140 22.80 13.61 -4.03
C ARG A 140 23.24 12.42 -3.18
N ALA A 141 22.93 11.18 -3.55
CA ALA A 141 23.32 9.99 -2.78
C ALA A 141 24.85 9.87 -2.68
N ILE A 142 25.55 10.08 -3.80
CA ILE A 142 27.03 10.09 -3.85
C ILE A 142 27.57 11.32 -3.11
N VAL A 143 26.98 12.50 -3.35
CA VAL A 143 27.42 13.76 -2.74
C VAL A 143 27.32 13.68 -1.20
N LYS A 144 26.26 13.06 -0.67
CA LYS A 144 26.02 12.87 0.77
C LYS A 144 26.92 11.80 1.38
N LYS A 145 27.07 10.65 0.72
CA LYS A 145 27.93 9.55 1.19
C LYS A 145 29.38 10.00 1.36
N TYR A 146 29.88 10.79 0.42
CA TYR A 146 31.28 11.23 0.39
C TYR A 146 31.49 12.69 0.83
N LYS A 147 30.44 13.37 1.31
CA LYS A 147 30.48 14.77 1.75
C LYS A 147 31.18 15.71 0.74
N LEU A 148 31.01 15.45 -0.55
CA LEU A 148 31.74 16.14 -1.63
C LEU A 148 31.45 17.65 -1.64
N TRP A 149 30.32 18.09 -1.08
CA TRP A 149 29.98 19.50 -0.90
C TRP A 149 30.98 20.27 -0.02
N ARG A 150 31.78 19.59 0.82
CA ARG A 150 32.80 20.24 1.66
C ARG A 150 34.05 20.60 0.87
N VAL A 151 34.16 20.11 -0.35
CA VAL A 151 35.36 20.25 -1.17
C VAL A 151 35.00 21.02 -2.43
N GLN A 152 34.59 22.27 -2.25
CA GLN A 152 34.09 23.11 -3.33
C GLN A 152 35.19 23.46 -4.37
N ASN A 153 36.47 23.45 -3.99
CA ASN A 153 37.56 24.01 -4.80
C ASN A 153 38.78 23.10 -5.01
N SER A 154 38.72 21.81 -4.65
CA SER A 154 39.84 20.89 -4.95
C SER A 154 39.33 19.62 -5.62
N ALA A 155 39.86 19.30 -6.81
CA ALA A 155 39.59 18.02 -7.45
C ALA A 155 40.16 16.91 -6.55
N VAL A 156 39.30 16.26 -5.78
CA VAL A 156 39.72 15.16 -4.91
C VAL A 156 39.91 13.92 -5.76
N SER A 157 41.16 13.67 -6.15
CA SER A 157 41.56 12.38 -6.70
C SER A 157 41.26 11.28 -5.67
N TYR A 158 40.67 10.17 -6.12
CA TYR A 158 40.38 8.99 -5.31
C TYR A 158 41.60 8.51 -4.50
N LYS A 159 42.82 8.71 -5.03
CA LYS A 159 44.08 8.39 -4.35
C LYS A 159 44.33 9.22 -3.08
N ARG A 160 43.84 10.46 -2.98
CA ARG A 160 43.98 11.30 -1.77
C ARG A 160 43.02 10.86 -0.64
N LEU A 161 41.81 10.40 -0.98
CA LEU A 161 40.83 9.91 -0.01
C LEU A 161 41.26 8.61 0.68
N GLN A 162 42.01 7.75 0.00
CA GLN A 162 42.55 6.54 0.64
C GLN A 162 43.69 6.85 1.62
N LYS A 163 44.54 7.85 1.32
CA LYS A 163 45.65 8.23 2.20
C LYS A 163 45.19 8.78 3.55
N SER A 164 44.11 9.57 3.60
CA SER A 164 43.61 10.11 4.88
C SER A 164 43.02 9.03 5.80
N LYS A 165 42.53 7.91 5.24
CA LYS A 165 41.97 6.80 6.02
C LYS A 165 43.06 5.96 6.69
N ASN A 166 44.26 5.93 6.11
CA ASN A 166 45.39 5.19 6.67
C ASN A 166 46.17 6.02 7.72
N HIS A 167 46.05 7.35 7.69
CA HIS A 167 46.75 8.22 8.66
C HIS A 167 46.04 8.33 10.02
N SER A 168 44.71 8.10 10.06
CA SER A 168 43.99 8.02 11.34
C SER A 168 44.29 6.73 12.12
N ILE A 169 44.77 5.67 11.46
CA ILE A 169 45.10 4.39 12.12
C ILE A 169 46.49 4.44 12.76
N THR A 170 47.43 5.21 12.21
CA THR A 170 48.80 5.31 12.74
C THR A 170 48.95 6.27 13.93
N ASN A 171 47.98 7.14 14.17
CA ASN A 171 48.07 8.15 15.23
C ASN A 171 47.49 7.67 16.57
N GLU A 172 46.78 6.54 16.62
CA GLU A 172 46.31 5.94 17.88
C GLU A 172 47.40 5.12 18.59
N THR A 173 48.45 4.69 17.89
CA THR A 173 49.53 3.86 18.45
C THR A 173 50.77 4.60 18.94
N HIS A 174 50.82 5.94 18.83
CA HIS A 174 51.95 6.75 19.32
C HIS A 174 51.59 7.83 20.35
N SER A 175 50.32 7.92 20.77
CA SER A 175 49.87 8.89 21.78
C SER A 175 49.98 8.39 23.24
N SER A 176 50.48 7.18 23.50
CA SER A 176 50.50 6.60 24.85
C SER A 176 51.88 6.57 25.53
N SER A 177 52.88 7.34 25.05
CA SER A 177 54.25 7.26 25.58
C SER A 177 54.96 8.61 25.80
N VAL A 178 54.27 9.76 25.74
CA VAL A 178 54.92 11.08 25.89
C VAL A 178 54.39 11.89 27.09
N ASP A 179 53.48 11.35 27.89
CA ASP A 179 52.85 12.09 29.01
C ASP A 179 53.38 11.70 30.41
N PHE A 180 54.53 11.02 30.53
CA PHE A 180 55.07 10.60 31.84
C PHE A 180 56.14 11.53 32.44
N GLU A 181 56.74 12.46 31.69
CA GLU A 181 57.86 13.29 32.21
C GLU A 181 57.53 14.77 32.42
N ARG A 182 56.25 15.20 32.33
CA ARG A 182 55.89 16.63 32.39
C ARG A 182 55.09 17.06 33.62
N THR A 183 55.17 16.33 34.72
CA THR A 183 54.49 16.70 35.98
C THR A 183 55.41 16.85 37.19
N PHE A 184 56.74 16.84 37.02
CA PHE A 184 57.68 16.94 38.14
C PHE A 184 58.42 18.29 38.26
N GLU A 185 58.36 19.16 37.24
CA GLU A 185 59.09 20.46 37.27
C GLU A 185 58.24 21.66 37.74
N ASP A 186 56.91 21.54 37.81
CA ASP A 186 56.03 22.66 38.18
C ASP A 186 55.70 22.76 39.68
N SER A 187 56.14 21.81 40.52
CA SER A 187 55.93 21.88 41.98
C SER A 187 57.07 22.54 42.77
N ALA A 188 58.13 23.01 42.10
CA ALA A 188 59.33 23.56 42.76
C ALA A 188 59.50 25.09 42.62
N LYS A 189 58.47 25.82 42.17
CA LYS A 189 58.51 27.30 42.01
C LYS A 189 57.47 28.08 42.83
N LEU A 190 56.83 27.44 43.81
CA LEU A 190 55.93 28.12 44.75
C LEU A 190 56.19 27.63 46.18
N LEU A 191 57.36 27.96 46.72
CA LEU A 191 57.63 28.21 48.14
C LEU A 191 58.86 29.10 48.27
#